data_AF-A0A447RNH3-F1
#
_entry.id   AF-A0A447RNH3-F1
#
_cell.length_a   1.000
_cell.length_b   1.000
_cell.length_c   1.000
_cell.angle_alpha   90.00
_cell.angle_beta   90.00
_cell.angle_gamma   90.00
#
_symmetry.space_group_name_H-M   'P 1'
#
loop_
_entity.id
_entity.type
_entity.pdbx_description
1 polymer ?
#
loop_
_entity_poly.entity_id
_entity_poly.type
_entity_poly.pdbx_seq_one_letter_code
_entity_poly.pdbx_strand_id
1 'polypeptide(L)' 'MTTPAIEEALEQQLRELTLLPLNIKYQSVERFQKEGAPKGVTLIVTPYATALPLFSPPLIHAEYYFTERQQQHICAMLED' A
#
# COMPACT_ATOMS: atom_id res chain seq x y z
N MET A 1 -17.12 -8.73 7.12
CA MET A 1 -16.67 -7.35 6.86
C MET A 1 -16.54 -7.21 5.35
N THR A 2 -17.00 -6.10 4.78
CA THR A 2 -16.95 -5.87 3.34
C THR A 2 -15.54 -5.44 2.92
N THR A 3 -15.13 -5.82 1.71
CA THR A 3 -13.86 -5.49 1.07
C THR A 3 -13.41 -4.02 1.22
N PRO A 4 -14.29 -3.00 1.09
CA PRO A 4 -13.92 -1.59 1.26
C PRO A 4 -13.46 -1.23 2.68
N ALA A 5 -14.02 -1.88 3.70
CA ALA A 5 -13.69 -1.57 5.09
C ALA A 5 -12.23 -1.94 5.45
N ILE A 6 -11.66 -2.93 4.77
CA ILE A 6 -10.25 -3.33 4.95
C ILE A 6 -9.33 -2.31 4.28
N GLU A 7 -9.66 -1.87 3.08
CA GLU A 7 -8.89 -0.87 2.35
C GLU A 7 -8.85 0.47 3.11
N GLU A 8 -9.99 0.91 3.65
CA GLU A 8 -10.08 2.10 4.51
C GLU A 8 -9.28 1.94 5.81
N ALA A 9 -9.32 0.77 6.45
CA ALA A 9 -8.58 0.51 7.68
C ALA A 9 -7.06 0.52 7.45
N LEU A 10 -6.58 0.01 6.32
CA LEU A 10 -5.15 0.06 5.96
C LEU A 10 -4.72 1.49 5.60
N GLU A 11 -5.56 2.24 4.88
CA GLU A 11 -5.30 3.66 4.62
C GLU A 11 -5.19 4.45 5.94
N GLN A 12 -6.12 4.24 6.88
CA GLN A 12 -6.09 4.95 8.15
C GLN A 12 -4.81 4.64 8.93
N GLN A 13 -4.40 3.36 9.00
CA GLN A 13 -3.14 2.98 9.62
C GLN A 13 -1.94 3.67 8.95
N LEU A 14 -1.88 3.75 7.61
CA LEU A 14 -0.79 4.46 6.91
C LEU A 14 -0.72 5.93 7.32
N ARG A 15 -1.88 6.60 7.44
CA ARG A 15 -1.95 8.01 7.87
C ARG A 15 -1.55 8.21 9.33
N GLU A 16 -1.69 7.20 10.17
CA GLU A 16 -1.26 7.23 11.57
C GLU A 16 0.23 6.92 11.73
N LEU A 17 0.82 6.18 10.80
CA LEU A 17 2.25 5.80 10.82
C LEU A 17 3.21 6.96 10.56
N THR A 18 2.75 8.01 9.88
CA THR A 18 3.60 9.16 9.57
C THR A 18 2.83 10.46 9.69
N LEU A 19 3.54 11.52 10.11
CA LEU A 19 2.99 12.87 10.19
C LEU A 19 3.07 13.60 8.82
N LEU A 20 3.66 12.98 7.81
CA LEU A 20 3.78 13.55 6.47
C LEU A 20 2.45 13.47 5.71
N PRO A 21 2.16 14.45 4.83
CA PRO A 21 0.97 14.40 3.99
C PRO A 21 1.07 13.25 2.97
N LEU A 22 0.20 12.25 3.11
CA LEU A 22 0.12 11.11 2.18
C LEU A 22 -0.86 11.36 1.03
N ASN A 23 -0.36 11.22 -0.20
CA ASN A 23 -1.17 11.18 -1.41
C ASN A 23 -1.47 9.73 -1.80
N ILE A 24 -2.64 9.23 -1.36
CA ILE A 24 -3.05 7.84 -1.59
C ILE A 24 -3.96 7.76 -2.80
N LYS A 25 -3.70 6.78 -3.68
CA LYS A 25 -4.50 6.52 -4.87
C LYS A 25 -4.97 5.07 -4.86
N TYR A 26 -6.28 4.89 -4.95
CA TYR A 26 -6.87 3.57 -5.14
C TYR A 26 -6.73 3.12 -6.60
N GLN A 27 -6.26 1.89 -6.79
CA GLN A 27 -6.15 1.23 -8.09
C GLN A 27 -6.57 -0.22 -7.92
N SER A 28 -7.41 -0.72 -8.83
CA SER A 28 -7.81 -2.13 -8.80
C SER A 28 -6.64 -3.06 -9.12
N VAL A 29 -6.65 -4.26 -8.54
CA VAL A 29 -5.64 -5.30 -8.78
C VAL A 29 -5.52 -5.63 -10.27
N GLU A 30 -6.64 -5.75 -10.99
CA GLU A 30 -6.64 -6.03 -12.43
C GLU A 30 -5.90 -4.94 -13.23
N ARG A 31 -6.14 -3.66 -12.88
CA ARG A 31 -5.47 -2.54 -13.54
C ARG A 31 -3.98 -2.51 -13.18
N PHE A 32 -3.65 -2.74 -11.91
CA PHE A 32 -2.27 -2.81 -11.45
C PHE A 32 -1.48 -3.91 -12.17
N GLN A 33 -2.06 -5.10 -12.32
CA GLN A 33 -1.39 -6.21 -13.02
C GLN A 33 -1.15 -5.92 -14.50
N LYS A 34 -2.08 -5.21 -15.15
CA LYS A 34 -2.00 -4.89 -16.58
C LYS A 34 -1.10 -3.70 -16.89
N GLU A 35 -1.21 -2.64 -16.10
CA GLU A 35 -0.59 -1.34 -16.38
C GLU A 35 0.57 -1.01 -15.43
N GLY A 36 0.70 -1.73 -14.33
CA GLY A 36 1.63 -1.41 -13.25
C GLY A 36 1.15 -0.25 -12.37
N ALA A 37 2.03 0.13 -11.44
CA ALA A 37 1.79 1.29 -10.60
C ALA A 37 1.92 2.60 -11.40
N PRO A 38 1.14 3.63 -11.05
CA PRO A 38 1.37 4.97 -11.56
C PRO A 38 2.81 5.46 -11.33
N LYS A 39 3.30 6.34 -12.21
CA LYS A 39 4.63 6.95 -12.05
C LYS A 39 4.70 7.76 -10.75
N GLY A 40 5.84 7.70 -10.08
CA GLY A 40 6.09 8.45 -8.84
C GLY A 40 5.43 7.85 -7.60
N VAL A 41 4.98 6.59 -7.65
CA VAL A 41 4.51 5.86 -6.47
C VAL A 41 5.71 5.31 -5.69
N THR A 42 5.79 5.66 -4.41
CA THR A 42 6.83 5.19 -3.49
C THR A 42 6.56 3.78 -2.96
N LEU A 43 5.30 3.48 -2.64
CA LEU A 43 4.89 2.23 -1.99
C LEU A 43 3.50 1.80 -2.47
N ILE A 44 3.30 0.50 -2.58
CA ILE A 44 2.00 -0.14 -2.84
C ILE A 44 1.58 -0.94 -1.61
N VAL A 45 0.33 -0.80 -1.20
CA VAL A 45 -0.28 -1.62 -0.16
C VAL A 45 -1.50 -2.32 -0.74
N THR A 46 -1.64 -3.61 -0.44
CA THR A 46 -2.79 -4.40 -0.89
C THR A 46 -3.18 -5.44 0.17
N PRO A 47 -4.48 -5.62 0.47
CA PRO A 47 -4.96 -6.76 1.23
C PRO A 47 -5.13 -8.02 0.38
N TYR A 48 -5.07 -7.88 -0.95
CA TYR A 48 -5.26 -8.99 -1.88
C TYR A 48 -3.91 -9.58 -2.30
N ALA A 49 -3.86 -10.90 -2.39
CA ALA A 49 -2.76 -11.59 -3.03
C ALA A 49 -2.71 -11.22 -4.52
N THR A 50 -1.61 -10.63 -4.96
CA THR A 50 -1.38 -10.26 -6.36
C THR A 50 0.07 -10.51 -6.75
N ALA A 51 0.30 -10.85 -8.01
CA ALA A 51 1.64 -10.87 -8.57
C ALA A 51 2.16 -9.44 -8.77
N LEU A 52 3.46 -9.28 -8.60
CA LEU A 52 4.18 -8.04 -8.93
C LEU A 52 4.55 -8.04 -10.41
N PRO A 53 4.25 -6.96 -11.16
CA PRO A 53 4.81 -6.79 -12.49
C PRO A 53 6.33 -6.62 -12.40
N LEU A 54 7.03 -6.90 -13.51
CA LEU A 54 8.51 -6.98 -13.55
C LEU A 54 9.23 -5.71 -13.06
N PHE A 55 8.60 -4.54 -13.23
CA PHE A 55 9.07 -3.26 -12.72
C PHE A 55 7.98 -2.64 -11.86
N SER A 56 8.11 -2.76 -10.54
CA SER A 56 7.15 -2.25 -9.58
C SER A 56 7.86 -1.58 -8.40
N PRO A 57 7.27 -0.50 -7.84
CA PRO A 57 7.60 -0.06 -6.49
C PRO A 57 7.45 -1.20 -5.48
N PRO A 58 8.05 -1.08 -4.28
CA PRO A 58 7.85 -2.06 -3.22
C PRO A 58 6.36 -2.26 -2.91
N LEU A 59 5.98 -3.51 -2.68
CA LEU A 59 4.61 -3.90 -2.37
C LEU A 59 4.57 -4.57 -1.01
N ILE A 60 3.63 -4.12 -0.18
CA ILE A 60 3.34 -4.68 1.13
C ILE A 60 1.95 -5.30 1.07
N HIS A 61 1.91 -6.60 1.31
CA HIS A 61 0.67 -7.33 1.53
C HIS A 61 0.31 -7.32 3.01
N ALA A 62 -0.89 -6.87 3.34
CA ALA A 62 -1.40 -6.82 4.72
C ALA A 62 -2.90 -7.12 4.72
N GLU A 63 -3.34 -8.19 5.40
CA GLU A 63 -4.74 -8.61 5.34
C GLU A 63 -5.70 -7.70 6.11
N TYR A 64 -5.28 -7.22 7.29
CA TYR A 64 -6.11 -6.36 8.16
C TYR A 64 -5.29 -5.26 8.84
N TYR A 65 -4.08 -5.61 9.30
CA TYR A 65 -3.19 -4.69 10.00
C TYR A 65 -1.76 -4.87 9.53
N PHE A 66 -0.98 -3.78 9.58
CA PHE A 66 0.46 -3.87 9.38
C PHE A 66 1.12 -4.45 10.62
N THR A 67 2.00 -5.42 10.43
CA THR A 67 2.90 -5.89 11.50
C THR A 67 3.91 -4.79 11.86
N GLU A 68 4.45 -4.81 13.08
CA GLU A 68 5.44 -3.80 13.52
C GLU A 68 6.63 -3.67 12.55
N ARG A 69 7.10 -4.79 12.00
CA ARG A 69 8.17 -4.79 11.01
C ARG A 69 7.77 -4.08 9.72
N GLN A 70 6.54 -4.30 9.24
CA GLN A 70 6.02 -3.59 8.07
C GLN A 70 5.88 -2.10 8.37
N GLN A 71 5.35 -1.73 9.54
CA GLN A 71 5.21 -0.34 9.96
C GLN A 71 6.56 0.38 9.95
N GLN A 72 7.59 -0.19 10.59
CA GLN A 72 8.94 0.38 10.60
C GLN A 72 9.51 0.54 9.20
N HIS A 73 9.30 -0.45 8.32
CA HIS A 73 9.76 -0.40 6.94
C HIS A 73 9.02 0.66 6.13
N ILE A 74 7.71 0.80 6.33
CA ILE A 74 6.87 1.81 5.68
C ILE A 74 7.32 3.21 6.09
N CYS A 75 7.48 3.47 7.40
CA CYS A 75 7.96 4.76 7.90
C CYS A 75 9.32 5.10 7.27
N ALA A 76 10.28 4.17 7.34
CA ALA A 76 11.60 4.37 6.74
C ALA A 76 11.54 4.71 5.24
N MET A 77 10.62 4.10 4.47
CA MET A 77 10.46 4.40 3.04
C MET A 77 9.78 5.74 2.74
N LEU A 78 8.89 6.20 3.61
CA LEU A 78 8.11 7.42 3.41
C LEU A 78 8.84 8.67 3.88
N GLU A 79 9.80 8.50 4.79
CA GLU A 79 10.56 9.58 5.42
C GLU A 79 11.99 9.75 4.84
N ASP A 80 12.39 8.91 3.89
CA ASP A 80 13.66 9.01 3.12
C ASP A 80 13.58 10.14 2.06
#